data_AF-A0A7S2DZV4-F1
#
_entry.id   AF-A0A7S2DZV4-F1
#
_cell.length_a   1.000
_cell.length_b   1.000
_cell.length_c   1.000
_cell.angle_alpha   90.00
_cell.angle_beta   90.00
_cell.angle_gamma   90.00
#
_symmetry.space_group_name_H-M   'P 1'
#
loop_
_entity.id
_entity.type
_entity.pdbx_description
1 polymer ?
#
loop_
_entity_poly.entity_id
_entity_poly.type
_entity_poly.pdbx_seq_one_letter_code
_entity_poly.pdbx_strand_id
1 'polypeptide(L)'
;MNPPSEAAKELFGTVPSSLFTLFMLMNGDTDIVEPITNTVFTKLLIAMFMVLSNWAVLAILTAVVSDNMMTSSTRAMEEDKNKQQVYEHTIRAKRLHDLFRRCDGDADGAISKKEWDTMLRDPILRAELLDAAALPLHAVEDMFECMAQPGYADDDEGPVVVYKKFLENVSDAASPADNRSVMYVTSQIRVLQ
;
A
#
# COMPACT_ATOMS: atom_id res chain seq x y z
N MET A 1 -23.63 -6.84 64.40
CA MET A 1 -24.29 -6.47 63.14
C MET A 1 -24.16 -4.97 63.02
N ASN A 2 -23.18 -4.47 62.26
CA ASN A 2 -22.91 -3.03 62.18
C ASN A 2 -24.01 -2.34 61.37
N PRO A 3 -24.43 -1.11 61.74
CA PRO A 3 -25.47 -0.42 61.00
C PRO A 3 -25.01 -0.14 59.56
N PRO A 4 -25.92 -0.15 58.58
CA PRO A 4 -25.61 -0.05 57.15
C PRO A 4 -24.85 1.25 56.76
N SER A 5 -24.88 2.27 57.62
CA SER A 5 -24.12 3.50 57.45
C SER A 5 -22.61 3.35 57.66
N GLU A 6 -22.16 2.39 58.47
CA GLU A 6 -20.73 2.17 58.72
C GLU A 6 -20.10 1.32 57.61
N ALA A 7 -20.80 0.28 57.12
CA ALA A 7 -20.36 -0.51 55.97
C ALA A 7 -20.24 0.34 54.69
N ALA A 8 -21.18 1.27 54.47
CA ALA A 8 -21.10 2.21 53.35
C ALA A 8 -19.91 3.18 53.46
N LYS A 9 -19.53 3.59 54.68
CA LYS A 9 -18.34 4.44 54.90
C LYS A 9 -17.04 3.66 54.74
N GLU A 10 -16.99 2.38 55.11
CA GLU A 10 -15.80 1.56 54.87
C GLU A 10 -15.58 1.31 53.37
N LEU A 11 -16.65 1.02 52.63
CA LEU A 11 -16.58 0.69 51.20
C LEU A 11 -16.47 1.94 50.30
N PHE A 12 -17.12 3.05 50.66
CA PHE A 12 -17.16 4.28 49.85
C PHE A 12 -16.55 5.52 50.52
N GLY A 13 -15.86 5.37 51.65
CA GLY A 13 -15.33 6.51 52.41
C GLY A 13 -14.14 7.22 51.76
N THR A 14 -13.44 6.57 50.84
CA THR A 14 -12.32 7.16 50.09
C THR A 14 -12.45 6.84 48.60
N VAL A 15 -11.99 7.77 47.75
CA VAL A 15 -11.98 7.59 46.28
C VAL A 15 -11.34 6.26 45.83
N PRO A 16 -10.16 5.84 46.32
CA PRO A 16 -9.58 4.55 45.93
C PRO A 16 -10.39 3.34 46.41
N SER A 17 -10.99 3.41 47.60
CA SER A 17 -11.82 2.30 48.13
C SER A 17 -13.13 2.18 47.35
N SER A 18 -13.75 3.31 46.98
CA SER A 18 -14.91 3.34 46.10
C SER A 18 -14.59 2.77 44.72
N LEU A 19 -13.44 3.13 44.13
CA LEU A 19 -13.01 2.63 42.83
C LEU A 19 -12.75 1.13 42.84
N PHE A 20 -12.12 0.61 43.91
CA PHE A 20 -11.91 -0.82 44.09
C PHE A 20 -13.22 -1.60 44.27
N THR A 21 -14.14 -1.07 45.07
CA THR A 21 -15.49 -1.63 45.27
C THR A 21 -16.27 -1.68 43.95
N LEU A 22 -16.22 -0.61 43.14
CA LEU A 22 -16.87 -0.57 41.83
C LEU A 22 -16.20 -1.51 40.81
N PHE A 23 -14.88 -1.70 40.89
CA PHE A 23 -14.16 -2.67 40.06
C PHE A 23 -14.54 -4.11 40.41
N MET A 24 -14.62 -4.45 41.70
CA MET A 24 -15.12 -5.76 42.14
C MET A 24 -16.56 -6.00 41.69
N LEU A 25 -17.40 -4.97 41.82
CA LEU A 25 -18.79 -5.02 41.37
C LEU A 25 -18.91 -5.21 39.85
N MET A 26 -18.03 -4.57 39.06
CA MET A 26 -17.96 -4.77 37.60
C MET A 26 -17.61 -6.23 37.24
N ASN A 27 -16.81 -6.91 38.06
CA ASN A 27 -16.47 -8.33 37.87
C ASN A 27 -17.55 -9.30 38.38
N GLY A 28 -18.68 -8.80 38.88
CA GLY A 28 -19.81 -9.62 39.33
C GLY A 28 -19.78 -10.02 40.81
N ASP A 29 -18.87 -9.45 41.60
CA ASP A 29 -18.86 -9.66 43.05
C ASP A 29 -19.91 -8.75 43.72
N THR A 30 -21.07 -9.34 44.04
CA THR A 30 -22.18 -8.64 44.71
C THR A 30 -22.15 -8.80 46.23
N ASP A 31 -21.31 -9.68 46.75
CA ASP A 31 -21.27 -10.04 48.17
C ASP A 31 -20.73 -8.86 49.00
N ILE A 32 -19.82 -8.08 48.42
CA ILE A 32 -19.26 -6.87 49.01
C ILE A 32 -20.29 -5.74 49.22
N VAL A 33 -21.37 -5.70 48.43
CA VAL A 33 -22.38 -4.62 48.48
C VAL A 33 -23.70 -5.06 49.11
N GLU A 34 -23.87 -6.36 49.37
CA GLU A 34 -25.03 -6.94 50.07
C GLU A 34 -25.42 -6.15 51.34
N PRO A 35 -24.50 -5.80 52.27
CA PRO A 35 -24.86 -5.07 53.50
C PRO A 35 -25.36 -3.62 53.27
N ILE A 36 -25.11 -3.05 52.08
CA ILE A 36 -25.49 -1.68 51.71
C ILE A 36 -26.81 -1.66 50.92
N THR A 37 -27.21 -2.79 50.34
CA THR A 37 -28.39 -2.91 49.46
C THR A 37 -29.74 -3.03 50.18
N ASN A 38 -29.97 -2.25 51.23
CA ASN A 38 -31.26 -2.30 51.95
C ASN A 38 -32.42 -1.60 51.21
N THR A 39 -32.10 -0.73 50.24
CA THR A 39 -33.09 0.05 49.49
C THR A 39 -33.19 -0.44 48.04
N VAL A 40 -34.41 -0.52 47.50
CA VAL A 40 -34.68 -0.89 46.09
C VAL A 40 -33.94 0.02 45.12
N PHE A 41 -33.84 1.32 45.45
CA PHE A 41 -33.12 2.29 44.65
C PHE A 41 -31.61 1.97 44.52
N THR A 42 -30.96 1.60 45.63
CA THR A 42 -29.54 1.23 45.64
C THR A 42 -29.28 -0.05 44.84
N LYS A 43 -30.18 -1.03 44.94
CA LYS A 43 -30.13 -2.26 44.11
C LYS A 43 -30.24 -1.94 42.63
N LEU A 44 -31.16 -1.05 42.25
CA LEU A 44 -31.36 -0.64 40.86
C LEU A 44 -30.15 0.14 40.32
N LEU A 45 -29.57 1.03 41.12
CA LEU A 45 -28.36 1.79 40.76
C LEU A 45 -27.16 0.85 40.53
N ILE A 46 -26.94 -0.10 41.44
CA ILE A 46 -25.88 -1.11 41.33
C ILE A 46 -26.08 -1.99 40.10
N ALA A 47 -27.30 -2.46 39.85
CA ALA A 47 -27.63 -3.26 38.67
C ALA A 47 -27.41 -2.48 37.36
N MET A 48 -27.83 -1.21 37.32
CA MET A 48 -27.61 -0.33 36.17
C MET A 48 -26.12 -0.09 35.93
N PHE A 49 -25.35 0.17 36.99
CA PHE A 49 -23.90 0.34 36.90
C PHE A 49 -23.21 -0.92 36.36
N MET A 50 -23.61 -2.10 36.82
CA MET A 50 -23.07 -3.38 36.34
C MET A 50 -23.36 -3.59 34.85
N VAL A 51 -24.60 -3.34 34.40
CA VAL A 51 -24.98 -3.46 32.98
C VAL A 51 -24.20 -2.47 32.12
N LEU A 52 -24.15 -1.20 32.51
CA LEU A 52 -23.45 -0.16 31.75
C LEU A 52 -21.94 -0.40 31.69
N SER A 53 -21.32 -0.80 32.80
CA SER A 53 -19.88 -1.10 32.84
C SER A 53 -19.54 -2.29 31.93
N ASN A 54 -20.34 -3.36 31.98
CA ASN A 54 -20.13 -4.52 31.10
C ASN A 54 -20.33 -4.18 29.63
N TRP A 55 -21.35 -3.37 29.31
CA TRP A 55 -21.56 -2.88 27.94
C TRP A 55 -20.41 -1.99 27.47
N ALA A 56 -19.90 -1.10 28.32
CA ALA A 56 -18.76 -0.25 28.01
C ALA A 56 -17.50 -1.07 27.74
N VAL A 57 -17.20 -2.08 28.58
CA VAL A 57 -16.06 -2.98 28.37
C VAL A 57 -16.19 -3.75 27.06
N LEU A 58 -17.37 -4.32 26.76
CA LEU A 58 -17.62 -5.02 25.50
C LEU A 58 -17.45 -4.10 24.28
N ALA A 59 -17.93 -2.86 24.37
CA ALA A 59 -17.79 -1.87 23.30
C ALA A 59 -16.32 -1.52 23.05
N ILE A 60 -15.54 -1.28 24.11
CA ILE A 60 -14.11 -0.97 24.01
C ILE A 60 -13.34 -2.15 23.42
N LEU A 61 -13.58 -3.37 23.92
CA LEU A 61 -12.91 -4.58 23.40
C LEU A 61 -13.23 -4.80 21.92
N THR A 62 -14.50 -4.63 21.53
CA THR A 62 -14.92 -4.78 20.13
C THR A 62 -14.24 -3.76 19.24
N ALA A 63 -14.18 -2.49 19.67
CA ALA A 63 -13.51 -1.41 18.93
C ALA A 63 -12.01 -1.71 18.73
N VAL A 64 -11.30 -2.09 19.80
CA VAL A 64 -9.85 -2.38 19.73
C VAL A 64 -9.57 -3.60 18.86
N VAL A 65 -10.37 -4.65 18.96
CA VAL A 65 -10.22 -5.86 18.12
C VAL A 65 -10.52 -5.53 16.66
N SER A 66 -11.56 -4.73 16.37
CA SER A 66 -11.86 -4.30 15.01
C SER A 66 -10.75 -3.43 14.41
N ASP A 67 -10.15 -2.53 15.19
CA ASP A 67 -9.04 -1.68 14.73
C ASP A 67 -7.79 -2.52 14.41
N ASN A 68 -7.46 -3.51 15.25
CA ASN A 68 -6.34 -4.40 15.01
C ASN A 68 -6.57 -5.32 13.78
N MET A 69 -7.80 -5.82 13.63
CA MET A 69 -8.19 -6.62 12.48
C MET A 69 -8.17 -5.80 11.19
N MET A 70 -8.68 -4.57 11.22
CA MET A 70 -8.67 -3.65 10.08
C MET A 70 -7.23 -3.32 9.67
N THR A 71 -6.36 -2.99 10.62
CA THR A 71 -4.95 -2.70 10.34
C THR A 71 -4.23 -3.89 9.70
N SER A 72 -4.48 -5.10 10.22
CA SER A 72 -3.87 -6.32 9.68
C SER A 72 -4.40 -6.67 8.29
N SER A 73 -5.71 -6.49 8.05
CA SER A 73 -6.33 -6.72 6.75
C SER A 73 -5.85 -5.72 5.70
N THR A 74 -5.74 -4.44 6.05
CA THR A 74 -5.27 -3.40 5.12
C THR A 74 -3.82 -3.67 4.71
N ARG A 75 -2.95 -4.03 5.66
CA ARG A 75 -1.55 -4.40 5.38
C ARG A 75 -1.45 -5.61 4.46
N ALA A 76 -2.23 -6.67 4.71
CA ALA A 76 -2.25 -7.85 3.84
C ALA A 76 -2.71 -7.51 2.41
N MET A 77 -3.76 -6.68 2.28
CA MET A 77 -4.23 -6.22 0.98
C MET A 77 -3.21 -5.34 0.24
N GLU A 78 -2.49 -4.48 0.95
CA GLU A 78 -1.41 -3.66 0.36
C GLU A 78 -0.22 -4.52 -0.08
N GLU A 79 0.21 -5.48 0.72
CA GLU A 79 1.26 -6.41 0.34
C GLU A 79 0.90 -7.25 -0.89
N ASP A 80 -0.34 -7.75 -0.97
CA ASP A 80 -0.80 -8.52 -2.12
C ASP A 80 -0.93 -7.65 -3.38
N LYS A 81 -1.38 -6.39 -3.25
CA LYS A 81 -1.35 -5.43 -4.36
C LYS A 81 0.07 -5.17 -4.84
N ASN A 82 1.02 -4.96 -3.93
CA ASN A 82 2.42 -4.74 -4.29
C ASN A 82 3.03 -5.96 -4.98
N LYS A 83 2.77 -7.18 -4.49
CA LYS A 83 3.22 -8.43 -5.13
C LYS A 83 2.63 -8.57 -6.53
N GLN A 84 1.34 -8.27 -6.70
CA GLN A 84 0.68 -8.34 -8.00
C GLN A 84 1.27 -7.31 -8.98
N GLN A 85 1.52 -6.09 -8.54
CA GLN A 85 2.16 -5.06 -9.35
C GLN A 85 3.58 -5.47 -9.78
N VAL A 86 4.40 -5.98 -8.85
CA VAL A 86 5.74 -6.48 -9.17
C VAL A 86 5.66 -7.64 -10.17
N TYR A 87 4.73 -8.58 -9.97
CA TYR A 87 4.55 -9.71 -10.88
C TYR A 87 4.15 -9.26 -12.29
N GLU A 88 3.12 -8.43 -12.41
CA GLU A 88 2.69 -7.85 -13.69
C GLU A 88 3.83 -7.10 -14.38
N HIS A 89 4.62 -6.36 -13.59
CA HIS A 89 5.76 -5.62 -14.08
C HIS A 89 6.86 -6.52 -14.64
N THR A 90 7.23 -7.59 -13.91
CA THR A 90 8.22 -8.56 -14.40
C THR A 90 7.76 -9.28 -15.66
N ILE A 91 6.47 -9.58 -15.79
CA ILE A 91 5.92 -10.18 -17.01
C ILE A 91 6.04 -9.23 -18.19
N ARG A 92 5.68 -7.95 -18.02
CA ARG A 92 5.77 -6.94 -19.08
C ARG A 92 7.21 -6.73 -19.53
N ALA A 93 8.14 -6.58 -18.58
CA ALA A 93 9.56 -6.46 -18.88
C ALA A 93 10.08 -7.67 -19.66
N LYS A 94 9.66 -8.89 -19.30
CA LYS A 94 10.04 -10.11 -20.02
C LYS A 94 9.48 -10.14 -21.44
N ARG A 95 8.20 -9.79 -21.63
CA ARG A 95 7.59 -9.72 -22.97
C ARG A 95 8.31 -8.71 -23.86
N LEU A 96 8.61 -7.54 -23.32
CA LEU A 96 9.30 -6.48 -24.04
C LEU A 96 10.74 -6.90 -24.40
N HIS A 97 11.43 -7.60 -23.49
CA HIS A 97 12.74 -8.20 -23.75
C HIS A 97 12.68 -9.25 -24.87
N ASP A 98 11.70 -10.15 -24.84
CA ASP A 98 11.51 -11.19 -25.86
C ASP A 98 11.14 -10.58 -27.22
N LEU A 99 10.36 -9.49 -27.24
CA LEU A 99 10.04 -8.73 -28.45
C LEU A 99 11.30 -8.11 -29.07
N PHE A 100 12.11 -7.43 -28.26
CA PHE A 100 13.34 -6.81 -28.74
C PHE A 100 14.34 -7.82 -29.26
N ARG A 101 14.50 -8.96 -28.59
CA ARG A 101 15.35 -10.05 -29.06
C ARG A 101 14.93 -10.64 -30.42
N ARG A 102 13.65 -10.52 -30.79
CA ARG A 102 13.15 -10.99 -32.09
C ARG A 102 13.42 -9.98 -33.21
N CYS A 103 13.52 -8.70 -32.87
CA CYS A 103 13.79 -7.61 -33.80
C CYS A 103 15.29 -7.34 -33.98
N ASP A 104 16.08 -7.64 -32.95
CA ASP A 104 17.55 -7.57 -32.91
C ASP A 104 18.13 -8.66 -33.83
N GLY A 105 18.43 -8.26 -35.08
CA GLY A 105 18.85 -9.17 -36.14
C GLY A 105 20.32 -9.57 -36.06
N ASP A 106 21.15 -8.72 -35.43
CA ASP A 106 22.59 -8.90 -35.28
C ASP A 106 22.99 -9.44 -33.89
N ALA A 107 22.04 -9.50 -32.96
CA ALA A 107 22.20 -9.94 -31.58
C ALA A 107 23.23 -9.11 -30.79
N ASP A 108 23.35 -7.82 -31.12
CA ASP A 108 24.33 -6.91 -30.54
C ASP A 108 23.91 -6.37 -29.15
N GLY A 109 22.65 -6.57 -28.76
CA GLY A 109 22.13 -6.05 -27.49
C GLY A 109 21.42 -4.70 -27.59
N ALA A 110 21.29 -4.16 -28.79
CA ALA A 110 20.74 -2.87 -29.12
C ALA A 110 19.70 -2.97 -30.26
N ILE A 111 19.03 -1.84 -30.50
CA ILE A 111 18.10 -1.70 -31.62
C ILE A 111 18.49 -0.46 -32.38
N SER A 112 18.83 -0.66 -33.64
CA SER A 112 19.08 0.41 -34.59
C SER A 112 17.80 1.14 -34.96
N LYS A 113 17.92 2.38 -35.46
CA LYS A 113 16.75 3.13 -35.96
C LYS A 113 16.00 2.38 -37.07
N LYS A 114 16.71 1.61 -37.90
CA LYS A 114 16.11 0.81 -38.99
C LYS A 114 15.27 -0.35 -38.44
N GLU A 115 15.78 -1.08 -37.46
CA GLU A 115 15.04 -2.16 -36.79
C GLU A 115 13.84 -1.62 -36.01
N TRP A 116 14.02 -0.49 -35.34
CA TRP A 116 12.95 0.22 -34.65
C TRP A 116 11.80 0.61 -35.60
N ASP A 117 12.14 1.26 -36.72
CA ASP A 117 11.14 1.66 -37.71
C ASP A 117 10.48 0.43 -38.36
N THR A 118 11.21 -0.66 -38.55
CA THR A 118 10.67 -1.93 -39.05
C THR A 118 9.67 -2.53 -38.06
N MET A 119 10.01 -2.54 -36.77
CA MET A 119 9.13 -2.99 -35.68
C MET A 119 7.84 -2.15 -35.59
N LEU A 120 7.95 -0.82 -35.77
CA LEU A 120 6.78 0.08 -35.75
C LEU A 120 5.90 -0.02 -37.02
N ARG A 121 6.47 -0.45 -38.14
CA ARG A 121 5.73 -0.70 -39.40
C ARG A 121 4.96 -2.01 -39.35
N ASP A 122 5.44 -3.02 -38.64
CA ASP A 122 4.70 -4.25 -38.41
C ASP A 122 3.55 -4.01 -37.42
N PRO A 123 2.28 -4.16 -37.83
CA PRO A 123 1.14 -3.89 -36.97
C PRO A 123 1.06 -4.84 -35.76
N ILE A 124 1.61 -6.06 -35.87
CA ILE A 124 1.59 -7.06 -34.79
C ILE A 124 2.64 -6.70 -33.74
N LEU A 125 3.89 -6.48 -34.17
CA LEU A 125 4.99 -6.13 -33.26
C LEU A 125 4.74 -4.77 -32.59
N ARG A 126 4.20 -3.80 -33.33
CA ARG A 126 3.79 -2.52 -32.77
C ARG A 126 2.72 -2.69 -31.70
N ALA A 127 1.69 -3.51 -31.94
CA ALA A 127 0.65 -3.74 -30.95
C ALA A 127 1.21 -4.41 -29.68
N GLU A 128 2.11 -5.37 -29.83
CA GLU A 128 2.78 -6.05 -28.72
C GLU A 128 3.70 -5.10 -27.93
N LEU A 129 4.43 -4.20 -28.62
CA LEU A 129 5.25 -3.15 -28.01
C LEU A 129 4.41 -2.20 -27.15
N LEU A 130 3.30 -1.69 -27.69
CA LEU A 130 2.42 -0.75 -26.99
C LEU A 130 1.72 -1.40 -25.79
N ASP A 131 1.32 -2.66 -25.91
CA ASP A 131 0.73 -3.44 -24.81
C ASP A 131 1.76 -3.71 -23.70
N ALA A 132 2.96 -4.17 -24.06
CA ALA A 132 4.01 -4.50 -23.11
C ALA A 132 4.58 -3.25 -22.42
N ALA A 133 4.77 -2.16 -23.16
CA ALA A 133 5.26 -0.90 -22.60
C ALA A 133 4.18 -0.13 -21.83
N ALA A 134 2.89 -0.40 -22.08
CA ALA A 134 1.75 0.35 -21.55
C ALA A 134 1.85 1.87 -21.84
N LEU A 135 2.36 2.21 -23.02
CA LEU A 135 2.60 3.58 -23.46
C LEU A 135 1.95 3.83 -24.83
N PRO A 136 1.46 5.05 -25.10
CA PRO A 136 1.01 5.42 -26.43
C PRO A 136 2.20 5.55 -27.39
N LEU A 137 1.93 5.40 -28.69
CA LEU A 137 2.97 5.37 -29.74
C LEU A 137 3.94 6.56 -29.68
N HIS A 138 3.42 7.77 -29.58
CA HIS A 138 4.24 8.99 -29.49
C HIS A 138 5.22 8.96 -28.30
N ALA A 139 4.80 8.44 -27.14
CA ALA A 139 5.66 8.39 -25.96
C ALA A 139 6.77 7.35 -26.12
N VAL A 140 6.49 6.25 -26.84
CA VAL A 140 7.48 5.22 -27.14
C VAL A 140 8.51 5.73 -28.16
N GLU A 141 8.07 6.51 -29.14
CA GLU A 141 8.94 7.21 -30.10
C GLU A 141 9.81 8.27 -29.41
N ASP A 142 9.22 9.14 -28.58
CA ASP A 142 9.95 10.14 -27.80
C ASP A 142 11.01 9.48 -26.89
N MET A 143 10.68 8.34 -26.28
CA MET A 143 11.60 7.58 -25.45
C MET A 143 12.79 7.04 -26.25
N PHE A 144 12.53 6.54 -27.46
CA PHE A 144 13.61 6.11 -28.36
C PHE A 144 14.53 7.28 -28.70
N GLU A 145 13.98 8.43 -29.08
CA GLU A 145 14.78 9.62 -29.41
C GLU A 145 15.58 10.15 -28.22
N CYS A 146 15.01 10.10 -27.01
CA CYS A 146 15.72 10.50 -25.79
C CYS A 146 16.86 9.55 -25.41
N MET A 147 16.71 8.26 -25.70
CA MET A 147 17.69 7.22 -25.32
C MET A 147 18.69 6.88 -26.42
N ALA A 148 18.37 7.24 -27.66
CA ALA A 148 19.20 7.10 -28.84
C ALA A 148 20.58 7.69 -28.57
N GLN A 149 21.59 6.83 -28.65
CA GLN A 149 22.98 7.26 -28.65
C GLN A 149 23.44 7.35 -30.11
N PRO A 150 24.26 8.36 -30.46
CA PRO A 150 24.86 8.40 -31.78
C PRO A 150 25.66 7.10 -31.97
N GLY A 151 25.36 6.37 -33.05
CA GLY A 151 26.13 5.21 -33.45
C GLY A 151 27.60 5.58 -33.66
N TYR A 152 28.49 4.59 -33.63
CA TYR A 152 29.90 4.82 -33.93
C TYR A 152 30.03 5.48 -35.31
N ALA A 153 30.96 6.42 -35.45
CA ALA A 153 31.07 7.34 -36.58
C ALA A 153 31.28 6.70 -37.98
N ASP A 154 31.36 5.37 -38.06
CA ASP A 154 31.51 4.57 -39.28
C ASP A 154 30.25 3.73 -39.64
N ASP A 155 29.18 3.75 -38.82
CA ASP A 155 27.97 2.95 -39.08
C ASP A 155 26.84 3.75 -39.77
N ASP A 156 26.43 3.27 -40.94
CA ASP A 156 25.33 3.78 -41.76
C ASP A 156 23.93 3.38 -41.19
N GLU A 157 23.90 2.91 -39.94
CA GLU A 157 22.71 2.41 -39.23
C GLU A 157 22.04 3.43 -38.32
N GLY A 158 22.70 4.57 -38.08
CA GLY A 158 22.14 5.70 -37.35
C GLY A 158 22.14 5.48 -35.83
N PRO A 159 21.27 6.19 -35.09
CA PRO A 159 21.25 6.08 -33.63
C PRO A 159 20.76 4.70 -33.15
N VAL A 160 21.40 4.20 -32.10
CA VAL A 160 21.13 2.89 -31.49
C VAL A 160 20.65 3.03 -30.04
N VAL A 161 19.78 2.12 -29.61
CA VAL A 161 19.28 2.05 -28.23
C VAL A 161 19.51 0.66 -27.65
N VAL A 162 20.29 0.57 -26.58
CA VAL A 162 20.49 -0.67 -25.83
C VAL A 162 19.19 -1.09 -25.17
N TYR A 163 18.63 -2.26 -25.52
CA TYR A 163 17.30 -2.64 -25.04
C TYR A 163 17.24 -2.81 -23.52
N LYS A 164 18.34 -3.22 -22.86
CA LYS A 164 18.39 -3.32 -21.39
C LYS A 164 18.13 -1.97 -20.73
N LYS A 165 18.73 -0.91 -21.27
CA LYS A 165 18.54 0.47 -20.80
C LYS A 165 17.12 0.97 -21.13
N PHE A 166 16.59 0.57 -22.27
CA PHE A 166 15.20 0.86 -22.64
C PHE A 166 14.21 0.22 -21.65
N LEU A 167 14.41 -1.05 -21.30
CA LEU A 167 13.58 -1.80 -20.35
C LEU A 167 13.60 -1.18 -18.95
N GLU A 168 14.78 -0.79 -18.46
CA GLU A 168 14.94 -0.09 -17.19
C GLU A 168 14.17 1.24 -17.20
N ASN A 169 14.26 2.02 -18.28
CA ASN A 169 13.54 3.29 -18.38
C ASN A 169 12.03 3.14 -18.58
N VAL A 170 11.55 2.13 -19.31
CA VAL A 170 10.10 1.84 -19.42
C VAL A 170 9.56 1.36 -18.08
N SER A 171 10.36 0.56 -17.36
CA SER A 171 10.06 0.15 -15.99
C SER A 171 9.92 1.32 -15.05
N ASP A 172 10.86 2.27 -15.12
CA ASP A 172 10.88 3.42 -14.24
C ASP A 172 9.85 4.50 -14.66
N ALA A 173 9.50 4.57 -15.94
CA ALA A 173 8.48 5.48 -16.49
C ALA A 173 7.04 5.01 -16.24
N ALA A 174 6.84 3.72 -15.89
CA ALA A 174 5.57 3.19 -15.42
C ALA A 174 5.28 3.54 -13.94
N SER A 175 6.29 4.01 -13.19
CA SER A 175 6.14 4.53 -11.83
C SER A 175 5.55 5.95 -11.83
N PRO A 176 4.75 6.36 -10.82
CA PRO A 176 4.01 7.61 -10.88
C PRO A 176 4.91 8.87 -10.88
N ALA A 177 4.76 9.65 -11.95
CA ALA A 177 4.97 11.10 -12.08
C ALA A 177 6.39 11.72 -12.00
N ASP A 178 7.34 11.21 -11.22
CA ASP A 178 8.57 11.99 -10.95
C ASP A 178 9.60 11.90 -12.10
N ASN A 179 9.81 10.70 -12.66
CA ASN A 179 10.90 10.47 -13.62
C ASN A 179 10.64 11.01 -15.03
N ARG A 180 9.38 11.08 -15.49
CA ARG A 180 9.06 11.68 -16.80
C ARG A 180 9.47 13.16 -16.85
N SER A 181 9.24 13.88 -15.76
CA SER A 181 9.62 15.28 -15.63
C SER A 181 11.15 15.43 -15.69
N VAL A 182 11.88 14.54 -15.01
CA VAL A 182 13.35 14.52 -15.04
C VAL A 182 13.90 14.18 -16.43
N MET A 183 13.26 13.25 -17.15
CA MET A 183 13.68 12.81 -18.49
C MET A 183 13.47 13.92 -19.53
N TYR A 184 12.33 14.64 -19.48
CA TYR A 184 12.10 15.83 -20.32
C TYR A 184 13.08 16.97 -20.00
N VAL A 185 13.44 17.16 -18.72
CA VAL A 185 14.42 18.19 -18.34
C VAL A 185 15.82 17.84 -18.83
N THR A 186 16.23 16.57 -18.73
CA THR A 186 17.56 16.13 -19.20
C THR A 186 17.68 16.13 -20.73
N SER A 187 16.62 15.82 -21.47
CA SER A 187 16.63 15.91 -22.93
C SER A 187 16.79 17.36 -23.41
N GLN A 188 16.07 18.31 -22.78
CA GLN A 188 16.20 19.75 -23.06
C GLN A 188 17.61 20.28 -22.77
N ILE A 189 18.25 19.81 -21.70
CA ILE A 189 19.62 20.23 -21.36
C ILE A 189 20.63 19.72 -22.39
N ARG A 190 20.47 18.49 -22.91
CA ARG A 190 21.37 17.93 -23.93
C ARG A 190 21.27 18.64 -25.28
N VAL A 191 20.09 19.16 -25.64
CA VAL A 191 19.88 19.93 -26.88
C VAL A 191 20.54 21.33 -26.82
N LEU A 192 20.86 21.82 -25.61
CA LEU A 192 21.45 23.14 -25.39
C LEU A 192 22.99 23.16 -25.25
N GLN A 193 23.66 21.99 -25.34
CA GLN A 193 25.12 21.88 -25.41
C GLN A 193 25.58 21.57 -26.84
#